data_AF-Q46V31-F1
#
_entry.id   AF-Q46V31-F1
#
_cell.length_a   1.000
_cell.length_b   1.000
_cell.length_c   1.000
_cell.angle_alpha   90.00
_cell.angle_beta   90.00
_cell.angle_gamma   90.00
#
_symmetry.space_group_name_H-M   'P 1'
#
loop_
_entity.id
_entity.type
_entity.pdbx_description
1 polymer ?
#
loop_
_entity_poly.entity_id
_entity_poly.type
_entity_poly.pdbx_seq_one_letter_code
_entity_poly.pdbx_strand_id
1 'polypeptide(L)'
;MKSPSLDRVFSRIFILKLVHASPSTVMNLVDRLREYGIELNIRSLRPILRSLMIARAITAELVEGSGRVYCITDSGRDELDRYLSHLDVLKRDGGVE
;
A
#
# COMPACT_ATOMS: atom_id res chain seq x y z
N MET A 1 -13.27 -20.45 6.00
CA MET A 1 -12.37 -19.48 6.65
C MET A 1 -11.81 -18.58 5.55
N LYS A 2 -12.15 -17.29 5.51
CA LYS A 2 -11.55 -16.34 4.55
C LYS A 2 -10.07 -16.24 4.88
N SER A 3 -9.17 -16.60 3.97
CA SER A 3 -7.71 -16.55 4.16
C SER A 3 -7.28 -15.14 4.58
N PRO A 4 -7.02 -14.86 5.87
CA PRO A 4 -6.94 -13.47 6.37
C PRO A 4 -5.58 -12.79 6.12
N SER A 5 -4.62 -13.47 5.48
CA SER A 5 -3.22 -13.02 5.43
C SER A 5 -2.82 -12.39 4.11
N LEU A 6 -3.14 -13.01 2.98
CA LEU A 6 -2.65 -12.58 1.67
C LEU A 6 -3.25 -11.24 1.23
N ASP A 7 -4.56 -11.08 1.33
CA ASP A 7 -5.23 -9.82 0.97
C ASP A 7 -4.67 -8.62 1.73
N ARG A 8 -4.32 -8.82 3.01
CA ARG A 8 -3.74 -7.77 3.85
C ARG A 8 -2.32 -7.43 3.42
N VAL A 9 -1.51 -8.43 3.07
CA VAL A 9 -0.13 -8.24 2.59
C VAL A 9 -0.15 -7.54 1.24
N PHE A 10 -0.95 -8.02 0.29
CA PHE A 10 -1.10 -7.38 -1.02
C PHE A 10 -1.60 -5.94 -0.87
N SER A 11 -2.63 -5.70 -0.06
CA SER A 11 -3.14 -4.34 0.19
C SER A 11 -2.04 -3.40 0.72
N ARG A 12 -1.18 -3.87 1.64
CA ARG A 12 -0.04 -3.08 2.12
C ARG A 12 0.95 -2.76 1.00
N ILE A 13 1.33 -3.75 0.20
CA ILE A 13 2.27 -3.57 -0.92
C ILE A 13 1.70 -2.57 -1.94
N PHE A 14 0.42 -2.70 -2.32
CA PHE A 14 -0.23 -1.78 -3.24
C PHE A 14 -0.30 -0.36 -2.69
N ILE A 15 -0.63 -0.17 -1.40
CA ILE A 15 -0.62 1.16 -0.78
C ILE A 15 0.79 1.77 -0.82
N LEU A 16 1.82 1.00 -0.44
CA LEU A 16 3.21 1.45 -0.50
C LEU A 16 3.62 1.84 -1.92
N LYS A 17 3.26 1.02 -2.92
CA LYS A 17 3.52 1.33 -4.33
C LYS A 17 2.82 2.62 -4.78
N LEU A 18 1.56 2.82 -4.37
CA LEU A 18 0.79 4.01 -4.74
C LEU A 18 1.36 5.28 -4.10
N VAL A 19 1.65 5.27 -2.80
CA VAL A 19 2.22 6.44 -2.09
C VAL A 19 3.69 6.70 -2.43
N HIS A 20 4.41 5.68 -2.95
CA HIS A 20 5.72 5.87 -3.56
C HIS A 20 5.62 6.60 -4.90
N ALA A 21 4.66 6.23 -5.75
CA ALA A 21 4.46 6.87 -7.04
C ALA A 21 3.99 8.32 -6.89
N SER A 22 3.08 8.58 -5.96
CA SER A 22 2.63 9.95 -5.63
C SER A 22 2.00 10.02 -4.23
N PRO A 23 2.31 11.05 -3.42
CA PRO A 23 1.58 11.32 -2.18
C PRO A 23 0.07 11.31 -2.40
N SER A 24 -0.66 10.62 -1.54
CA SER A 24 -2.08 10.32 -1.80
C SER A 24 -2.96 10.50 -0.57
N THR A 25 -4.17 11.02 -0.75
CA THR A 25 -5.19 11.01 0.30
C THR A 25 -5.80 9.61 0.45
N VAL A 26 -6.53 9.37 1.54
CA VAL A 26 -7.29 8.12 1.72
C VAL A 26 -8.31 7.88 0.59
N MET A 27 -8.87 8.96 0.04
CA MET A 27 -9.82 8.88 -1.07
C MET A 27 -9.12 8.44 -2.35
N ASN A 28 -8.00 9.10 -2.70
CA ASN A 28 -7.22 8.73 -3.88
C ASN A 28 -6.76 7.27 -3.80
N LEU A 29 -6.33 6.80 -2.63
CA LEU A 29 -5.94 5.40 -2.45
C LEU A 29 -7.10 4.43 -2.70
N VAL A 30 -8.30 4.71 -2.20
CA VAL A 30 -9.47 3.87 -2.47
C VAL A 30 -9.77 3.82 -3.97
N ASP A 31 -9.78 4.96 -4.64
CA ASP A 31 -10.09 5.03 -6.07
C ASP A 31 -9.03 4.30 -6.90
N ARG A 32 -7.74 4.53 -6.61
CA ARG A 32 -6.62 3.85 -7.27
C ARG A 32 -6.64 2.34 -7.03
N LEU A 33 -6.92 1.89 -5.79
CA LEU A 33 -6.98 0.45 -5.49
C LEU A 33 -8.07 -0.26 -6.30
N ARG A 34 -9.20 0.42 -6.55
CA ARG A 34 -10.27 -0.11 -7.42
C ARG A 34 -9.80 -0.30 -8.87
N GLU A 35 -8.93 0.58 -9.38
CA GLU A 35 -8.32 0.42 -10.72
C GLU A 35 -7.53 -0.91 -10.84
N TYR A 36 -7.04 -1.45 -9.72
CA TYR A 36 -6.36 -2.74 -9.64
C TYR A 36 -7.27 -3.91 -9.23
N GLY A 37 -8.59 -3.71 -9.20
CA GLY A 37 -9.56 -4.72 -8.77
C GLY A 37 -9.60 -4.98 -7.26
N ILE A 38 -8.99 -4.09 -6.45
CA ILE A 38 -8.97 -4.21 -4.99
C ILE A 38 -10.12 -3.38 -4.40
N GLU A 39 -11.21 -4.06 -4.07
CA GLU A 39 -12.41 -3.44 -3.51
C GLU A 39 -12.29 -3.16 -2.00
N LEU A 40 -11.50 -2.15 -1.65
CA LEU A 40 -11.44 -1.61 -0.29
C LEU A 40 -12.28 -0.34 -0.17
N ASN A 41 -12.90 -0.15 1.00
CA ASN A 41 -13.55 1.10 1.35
C ASN A 41 -12.72 1.85 2.40
N ILE A 42 -13.07 3.11 2.67
CA ILE A 42 -12.34 3.96 3.61
C ILE A 42 -12.24 3.31 5.00
N ARG A 43 -13.30 2.63 5.47
CA ARG A 43 -13.34 2.00 6.79
C ARG A 43 -12.35 0.84 6.89
N SER A 44 -12.21 0.03 5.84
CA SER A 44 -11.24 -1.08 5.80
C SER A 44 -9.81 -0.61 5.50
N LEU A 45 -9.64 0.51 4.80
CA LEU A 45 -8.32 1.06 4.48
C LEU A 45 -7.63 1.73 5.69
N ARG A 46 -8.40 2.42 6.55
CA ARG A 46 -7.87 3.14 7.72
C ARG A 46 -7.01 2.27 8.66
N PRO A 47 -7.41 1.03 9.04
CA PRO A 47 -6.56 0.15 9.83
C PRO A 47 -5.23 -0.21 9.15
N ILE A 48 -5.21 -0.35 7.83
CA ILE A 48 -4.00 -0.68 7.06
C ILE A 48 -3.04 0.52 7.07
N LEU A 49 -3.56 1.72 6.81
CA LEU A 49 -2.80 2.97 6.90
C LEU A 49 -2.25 3.17 8.32
N ARG A 50 -3.06 2.93 9.34
CA ARG A 50 -2.61 3.00 10.74
C ARG A 50 -1.47 2.02 11.01
N SER A 51 -1.57 0.79 10.52
CA SER A 51 -0.51 -0.22 10.66
C SER A 51 0.77 0.19 9.95
N LEU A 52 0.68 0.77 8.75
CA LEU A 52 1.84 1.29 8.01
C LEU A 52 2.50 2.49 8.71
N MET A 53 1.70 3.37 9.32
CA MET A 53 2.19 4.49 10.12
C MET A 53 2.91 4.02 11.39
N ILE A 54 2.35 3.02 12.10
CA ILE A 54 3.00 2.42 13.28
C ILE A 54 4.35 1.80 12.91
N ALA A 55 4.42 1.12 11.76
CA ALA A 55 5.65 0.58 11.21
C ALA A 55 6.60 1.64 10.65
N ARG A 56 6.21 2.93 10.65
CA ARG A 56 6.93 4.05 10.04
C ARG A 56 7.22 3.88 8.55
N ALA A 57 6.49 3.03 7.86
CA ALA A 57 6.62 2.84 6.41
C ALA A 57 5.98 4.00 5.63
N ILE A 58 5.03 4.71 6.24
CA ILE A 58 4.43 5.93 5.70
C ILE A 58 4.34 7.00 6.78
N THR A 59 4.33 8.26 6.35
CA THR A 59 3.97 9.44 7.14
C THR A 59 2.64 9.99 6.67
N ALA A 60 2.05 10.88 7.46
CA ALA A 60 0.84 11.58 7.07
C ALA A 60 0.96 13.06 7.42
N GLU A 61 0.68 13.91 6.44
CA GLU A 61 0.73 15.36 6.55
C GLU A 61 -0.66 15.93 6.35
N LEU A 62 -0.99 16.98 7.11
CA LEU A 62 -2.24 17.71 6.91
C LEU A 62 -1.99 18.81 5.88
N VAL A 63 -2.61 18.67 4.71
CA VAL A 63 -2.52 19.63 3.61
C VAL A 63 -3.82 20.40 3.52
N GLU A 64 -3.71 21.72 3.49
CA GLU A 64 -4.86 22.62 3.37
C GLU A 64 -5.69 22.30 2.12
N GLY A 65 -7.02 22.26 2.26
CA GLY A 65 -7.95 21.91 1.17
C GLY A 65 -7.98 20.42 0.76
N SER A 66 -6.99 19.60 1.14
CA SER A 66 -6.92 18.17 0.77
C SER A 66 -7.10 17.21 1.95
N GLY A 67 -6.86 17.69 3.17
CA GLY A 67 -6.90 16.87 4.37
C GLY A 67 -5.61 16.06 4.54
N ARG A 68 -5.72 14.83 5.04
CA ARG A 68 -4.56 13.99 5.36
C ARG A 68 -4.00 13.32 4.10
N VAL A 69 -2.78 13.67 3.73
CA VAL A 69 -2.00 13.10 2.62
C VAL A 69 -0.96 12.16 3.18
N TYR A 70 -0.86 10.96 2.61
CA TYR A 70 0.10 9.94 3.03
C TYR A 70 1.29 9.90 2.08
N CYS A 71 2.48 9.88 2.65
CA CYS A 71 3.76 9.87 1.94
C CYS A 71 4.57 8.65 2.35
N ILE A 72 5.32 8.06 1.43
CA ILE A 72 6.25 6.98 1.77
C ILE A 72 7.49 7.53 2.50
N THR A 73 8.01 6.78 3.45
CA THR A 73 9.30 7.08 4.11
C THR A 73 10.44 6.32 3.43
N ASP A 74 11.69 6.60 3.83
CA ASP A 74 12.84 5.80 3.39
C ASP A 74 12.71 4.33 3.82
N SER A 75 12.32 4.08 5.07
CA SER A 75 12.09 2.69 5.54
C SER A 75 10.93 2.00 4.81
N GLY A 76 9.91 2.77 4.38
CA GLY A 76 8.83 2.25 3.56
C GLY A 76 9.26 1.91 2.14
N ARG A 77 10.16 2.71 1.55
CA ARG A 77 10.80 2.40 0.26
C ARG A 77 11.60 1.11 0.35
N ASP A 78 12.44 0.96 1.38
CA ASP A 78 13.21 -0.27 1.60
C ASP A 78 12.31 -1.50 1.78
N GLU A 79 11.20 -1.35 2.53
CA GLU A 79 10.19 -2.42 2.71
C GLU A 79 9.54 -2.79 1.36
N LEU A 80 9.16 -1.81 0.56
CA LEU A 80 8.59 -2.01 -0.77
C LEU A 80 9.56 -2.73 -1.71
N ASP A 81 10.82 -2.31 -1.76
CA ASP A 81 11.84 -2.90 -2.64
C ASP A 81 12.11 -4.36 -2.28
N ARG A 82 12.15 -4.70 -0.98
CA ARG A 82 12.24 -6.10 -0.54
C ARG A 82 11.04 -6.92 -0.99
N TYR A 83 9.82 -6.39 -0.85
CA TYR A 83 8.63 -7.10 -1.31
C TYR A 83 8.62 -7.32 -2.82
N LEU A 84 8.99 -6.31 -3.60
CA LEU A 84 9.08 -6.43 -5.05
C LEU A 84 10.16 -7.43 -5.48
N SER A 85 11.29 -7.46 -4.79
CA SER A 85 12.35 -8.44 -5.04
C SER A 85 11.88 -9.88 -4.79
N HIS A 86 11.13 -10.12 -3.71
CA HIS A 86 10.55 -11.45 -3.45
C HIS A 86 9.51 -11.84 -4.52
N LEU A 87 8.68 -10.89 -4.98
CA LEU A 87 7.72 -11.16 -6.06
C LEU A 87 8.42 -11.48 -7.39
N ASP A 88 9.54 -10.82 -7.67
CA ASP A 88 10.35 -11.07 -8.86
C ASP A 88 10.97 -12.48 -8.85
N VAL A 89 11.46 -12.93 -7.68
CA VAL A 89 11.89 -14.33 -7.49
C VAL A 89 10.73 -15.30 -7.75
N LEU A 90 9.55 -15.06 -7.15
CA LEU A 90 8.38 -15.92 -7.36
C LEU A 90 7.93 -15.96 -8.84
N LYS A 91 8.05 -14.85 -9.56
CA LYS A 91 7.74 -14.80 -11.00
C LYS A 91 8.73 -15.64 -11.81
N ARG A 92 10.02 -15.59 -11.47
CA ARG A 92 11.06 -16.39 -12.13
C ARG A 92 10.92 -17.88 -11.85
N ASP A 93 10.61 -18.25 -10.62
CA ASP A 93 10.46 -19.67 -10.22
C ASP A 93 9.12 -20.27 -10.67
N GLY A 94 8.09 -19.43 -10.84
CA GLY A 94 6.73 -19.82 -11.21
C GLY A 94 6.46 -20.01 -12.71
N GLY A 95 7.43 -19.73 -13.59
CA GLY A 95 7.40 -20.13 -15.00
C GLY A 95 6.20 -19.66 -15.83
N VAL A 96 6.06 -18.35 -16.02
CA VAL A 96 5.32 -17.84 -17.19
C VAL A 96 6.20 -16.78 -17.86
N GLU A 97 6.94 -17.23 -18.86
CA GLU A 97 7.50 -16.39 -19.93
C GLU A 97 6.37 -15.84 -20.82
#